data_AF-A0A235EP65-F1
#
_entry.id   AF-A0A235EP65-F1
#
_cell.length_a   1.000
_cell.length_b   1.000
_cell.length_c   1.000
_cell.angle_alpha   90.00
_cell.angle_beta   90.00
_cell.angle_gamma   90.00
#
_symmetry.space_group_name_H-M   'P 1'
#
loop_
_entity.id
_entity.type
_entity.pdbx_description
1 polymer ?
#
loop_
_entity_poly.entity_id
_entity_poly.type
_entity_poly.pdbx_seq_one_letter_code
_entity_poly.pdbx_strand_id
1 'polypeptide(L)' 'MLKTQAIELLGGTAKSAAAAIGVTSQAISGWPDQLTPALRDRVQAALYRQKQQRTKARKTKEAAHG' A
#
# COMPACT_ATOMS: atom_id res chain seq x y z
N MET A 1 9.55 -11.47 1.43
CA MET A 1 9.38 -10.06 1.03
C MET A 1 10.06 -9.20 2.07
N LEU A 2 10.94 -8.30 1.64
CA LEU A 2 11.64 -7.39 2.55
C LEU A 2 10.78 -6.17 2.90
N LYS A 3 10.98 -5.61 4.10
CA LYS A 3 10.34 -4.37 4.57
C LYS A 3 10.56 -3.22 3.60
N THR A 4 11.79 -3.01 3.15
CA THR A 4 12.15 -1.96 2.19
C THR A 4 11.36 -2.09 0.89
N GLN A 5 11.32 -3.30 0.31
CA GLN A 5 10.53 -3.59 -0.89
C GLN A 5 9.03 -3.30 -0.68
N ALA A 6 8.48 -3.60 0.50
CA ALA A 6 7.08 -3.32 0.79
C ALA A 6 6.79 -1.82 0.88
N ILE A 7 7.70 -1.06 1.49
CA ILE A 7 7.60 0.40 1.58
C ILE A 7 7.65 1.02 0.19
N GLU A 8 8.59 0.58 -0.66
CA GLU A 8 8.70 1.03 -2.05
C GLU A 8 7.39 0.82 -2.82
N LEU A 9 6.84 -0.40 -2.78
CA LEU A 9 5.61 -0.74 -3.49
C LEU A 9 4.39 0.03 -3.01
N LEU A 10 4.35 0.44 -1.74
CA LEU A 10 3.24 1.17 -1.14
C LEU A 10 3.40 2.69 -1.23
N GLY A 11 4.37 3.20 -2.00
CA GLY A 11 4.56 4.61 -2.28
C GLY A 11 5.83 5.22 -1.70
N GLY A 12 6.89 4.42 -1.52
CA GLY A 12 8.26 4.88 -1.26
C GLY A 12 8.56 5.37 0.16
N THR A 13 7.55 5.53 1.02
CA THR A 13 7.75 6.04 2.39
C THR A 13 6.95 5.27 3.41
N ALA A 14 7.44 5.22 4.66
CA ALA A 14 6.72 4.59 5.77
C ALA A 14 5.35 5.25 6.00
N LYS A 15 5.21 6.56 5.74
CA LYS A 15 3.94 7.29 5.81
C LYS A 15 2.95 6.83 4.72
N SER A 16 3.41 6.71 3.47
CA SER A 16 2.58 6.20 2.36
C SER A 16 2.14 4.75 2.62
N ALA A 17 3.07 3.92 3.10
CA ALA A 17 2.80 2.52 3.44
C ALA A 17 1.77 2.38 4.56
N ALA A 18 1.94 3.18 5.63
CA ALA A 18 1.00 3.25 6.74
C ALA A 18 -0.41 3.65 6.29
N ALA A 19 -0.53 4.69 5.45
CA ALA A 19 -1.81 5.12 4.90
C ALA A 19 -2.48 4.05 4.01
N ALA A 20 -1.71 3.34 3.19
CA ALA A 20 -2.24 2.28 2.33
C ALA A 20 -2.76 1.05 3.10
N ILE A 21 -2.11 0.73 4.22
CA ILE A 21 -2.49 -0.39 5.07
C ILE A 21 -3.58 0.00 6.07
N GLY A 22 -3.62 1.25 6.51
CA GLY A 22 -4.52 1.74 7.56
C GLY A 22 -3.94 1.57 8.97
N VAL A 23 -2.63 1.80 9.12
CA VAL A 23 -1.92 1.74 10.41
C VAL A 23 -1.11 3.02 10.63
N THR A 24 -0.45 3.15 11.78
CA THR A 24 0.48 4.26 12.04
C THR A 24 1.83 4.01 11.38
N SER A 25 2.56 5.08 11.05
CA SER A 25 3.95 4.99 10.56
C SER A 25 4.89 4.31 11.57
N GLN A 26 4.63 4.48 12.88
CA GLN A 26 5.36 3.77 13.93
C GLN A 26 5.21 2.25 13.84
N ALA A 27 4.03 1.75 13.46
CA ALA A 27 3.81 0.32 13.24
C ALA A 27 4.65 -0.23 12.08
N ILE A 28 4.86 0.57 11.02
CA ILE A 28 5.74 0.22 9.90
C ILE A 28 7.20 0.19 10.35
N SER A 29 7.62 1.14 11.19
CA SER A 29 8.97 1.15 11.76
C SER A 29 9.28 -0.12 12.55
N GLY A 30 8.29 -0.68 13.26
CA GLY A 30 8.42 -1.93 14.01
C GLY A 30 8.41 -3.21 13.18
N TRP A 31 8.27 -3.14 11.85
CA TRP A 31 8.33 -4.34 11.02
C TRP A 31 9.73 -4.96 11.02
N PRO A 32 9.82 -6.31 11.06
CA PRO A 32 11.06 -7.01 10.83
C PRO A 32 11.54 -6.80 9.39
N ASP A 33 12.85 -6.93 9.15
CA ASP A 33 13.43 -6.78 7.81
C ASP A 33 12.79 -7.77 6.82
N GLN A 34 12.62 -9.02 7.24
CA GLN A 34 11.83 -10.01 6.52
C GLN A 34 10.42 -10.08 7.07
N LEU A 35 9.44 -9.72 6.23
CA LEU A 35 8.04 -9.74 6.64
C LEU A 35 7.54 -11.16 6.91
N THR A 36 6.82 -11.30 8.03
CA THR A 36 6.05 -12.50 8.35
C THR A 36 4.95 -12.73 7.30
N PRO A 37 4.44 -13.96 7.16
CA PRO A 37 3.33 -14.25 6.24
C PRO A 37 2.13 -13.32 6.45
N ALA A 38 1.79 -13.02 7.70
CA ALA A 38 0.67 -12.16 8.05
C ALA A 38 0.89 -10.68 7.69
N LEU A 39 2.13 -10.18 7.71
CA LEU A 39 2.45 -8.83 7.23
C LEU A 39 2.44 -8.77 5.71
N ARG A 40 2.95 -9.82 5.05
CA ARG A 40 2.94 -9.92 3.59
C ARG A 40 1.52 -9.90 3.03
N ASP A 41 0.60 -10.65 3.64
CA ASP A 41 -0.80 -10.67 3.25
C ASP A 41 -1.44 -9.26 3.35
N ARG A 42 -1.20 -8.54 4.45
CA ARG A 42 -1.66 -7.15 4.61
C ARG A 42 -1.11 -6.21 3.53
N VAL A 43 0.16 -6.37 3.17
CA VAL A 43 0.78 -5.60 2.07
C VAL A 43 0.12 -5.93 0.73
N GLN A 44 -0.13 -7.21 0.44
CA GLN A 44 -0.81 -7.63 -0.79
C GLN A 44 -2.24 -7.09 -0.86
N ALA A 45 -2.99 -7.16 0.25
CA ALA A 45 -4.34 -6.59 0.34
C ALA A 45 -4.33 -5.07 0.13
N ALA A 46 -3.36 -4.36 0.73
CA ALA A 46 -3.20 -2.91 0.53
C ALA A 46 -2.86 -2.56 -0.93
N LEU A 47 -1.97 -3.29 -1.57
CA LEU A 47 -1.62 -3.11 -2.98
C LEU A 47 -2.83 -3.36 -3.89
N TYR A 48 -3.62 -4.40 -3.61
CA TYR A 48 -4.85 -4.67 -4.34
C TYR A 48 -5.81 -3.48 -4.23
N ARG A 49 -6.09 -3.00 -3.01
CA ARG A 49 -6.94 -1.82 -2.80
C ARG A 49 -6.43 -0.57 -3.52
N GLN A 50 -5.11 -0.32 -3.51
CA GLN A 50 -4.52 0.82 -4.25
C GLN A 50 -4.78 0.69 -5.75
N LYS A 51 -4.58 -0.49 -6.34
CA LYS A 51 -4.87 -0.74 -7.75
C LYS A 51 -6.34 -0.51 -8.07
N GLN A 52 -7.26 -1.02 -7.25
CA GLN A 52 -8.70 -0.82 -7.45
C GLN A 52 -9.10 0.66 -7.38
N GLN A 53 -8.56 1.43 -6.43
CA GLN A 53 -8.82 2.87 -6.31
C GLN A 53 -8.31 3.65 -7.52
N ARG A 54 -7.11 3.31 -8.03
CA ARG A 54 -6.54 3.94 -9.22
C ARG A 54 -7.38 3.66 -10.46
N THR A 55 -7.89 2.44 -10.60
CA THR A 55 -8.80 2.07 -11.70
C THR A 55 -10.13 2.81 -11.61
N LYS A 56 -10.72 2.93 -10.41
CA LYS A 56 -11.95 3.71 -10.20
C LYS A 56 -11.75 5.19 -10.54
N ALA A 57 -10.69 5.80 -10.02
CA ALA A 57 -10.36 7.20 -10.28
C ALA A 57 -10.17 7.48 -11.79
N ARG A 58 -9.57 6.55 -12.54
CA ARG A 58 -9.45 6.66 -13.99
C ARG A 58 -10.81 6.65 -14.69
N LYS A 59 -11.69 5.70 -14.36
CA LYS A 59 -13.04 5.61 -14.95
C LYS A 59 -13.88 6.87 -14.69
N THR A 60 -13.79 7.45 -13.50
CA THR A 60 -14.52 8.69 -13.17
C THR A 60 -14.03 9.87 -14.00
N LYS A 61 -12.71 9.98 -14.23
CA LYS A 61 -12.16 11.06 -15.08
C LYS A 61 -12.57 10.93 -16.54
N GLU A 62 -12.61 9.71 -17.07
CA GLU A 62 -13.05 9.44 -18.45
C GLU A 62 -14.55 9.77 -18.65
N ALA A 63 -15.41 9.51 -17.65
CA ALA A 63 -16.83 9.82 -17.72
C ALA A 63 -17.17 11.32 -17.53
N ALA A 64 -16.26 12.12 -16.98
CA ALA A 64 -16.48 13.55 -16.73
C ALA A 64 -16.00 14.47 -17.89
N HIS A 65 -15.40 13.90 -18.93
CA HIS A 65 -14.83 14.64 -20.06
C HIS A 65 -15.43 14.24 -21.43
N GLY A 66 -16.62 13.64 -21.44
CA GLY A 66 -17.41 13.33 -22.64
C GLY A 66 -18.80 13.92 -22.51
#